data_AF-A0A699QNL0-F1
#
_entry.id   AF-A0A699QNL0-F1
#
_cell.length_a   1.000
_cell.length_b   1.000
_cell.length_c   1.000
_cell.angle_alpha   90.00
_cell.angle_beta   90.00
_cell.angle_gamma   90.00
#
_symmetry.space_group_name_H-M   'P 1'
#
loop_
_entity.id
_entity.type
_entity.pdbx_description
1 polymer ?
#
loop_
_entity_poly.entity_id
_entity_poly.type
_entity_poly.pdbx_seq_one_letter_code
_entity_poly.pdbx_strand_id
1 'polypeptide(L)'
;QIPLPNGDILKVHGERPKGNLKPLKTIKLNESKIEDIPVVREFSYVFPKDLSGLPPSHEIEFRIDLIHGAIPVAKSPYCLAPTKMQELGNQLKELQDKCFIRPSSSPWGAPVLFVKKKDGSFRMCIEYRELNKLTIKNRYPLPRIDDLFD
;
A
#
# COMPACT_ATOMS: atom_id res chain seq x y z
N GLN A 1 19.42 -0.07 -32.82
CA GLN A 1 19.78 1.35 -33.06
C GLN A 1 18.51 2.14 -32.90
N ILE A 2 18.51 3.18 -32.06
CA ILE A 2 17.30 3.95 -31.76
C ILE A 2 17.50 5.35 -32.36
N PRO A 3 16.67 5.78 -33.33
CA PRO A 3 16.71 7.14 -33.84
C PRO A 3 16.18 8.11 -32.78
N LEU A 4 16.88 9.22 -32.57
CA LEU A 4 16.43 10.29 -31.68
C LEU A 4 15.82 11.45 -32.48
N PRO A 5 14.94 12.27 -31.85
CA PRO A 5 14.25 13.37 -32.52
C PRO A 5 15.15 14.47 -33.09
N ASN A 6 16.42 14.51 -32.66
CA ASN A 6 17.44 15.44 -33.15
C ASN A 6 18.22 14.91 -34.36
N GLY A 7 17.87 13.73 -34.90
CA GLY A 7 18.51 13.12 -36.06
C GLY A 7 19.71 12.24 -35.73
N ASP A 8 20.10 12.13 -34.45
CA ASP A 8 21.20 11.26 -34.03
C ASP A 8 20.73 9.80 -33.90
N ILE A 9 21.63 8.87 -34.18
CA ILE A 9 21.36 7.43 -34.08
C ILE A 9 22.11 6.86 -32.87
N LEU A 10 21.34 6.39 -31.87
CA LEU A 10 21.90 5.75 -30.70
C LEU A 10 22.25 4.28 -31.02
N LYS A 11 23.54 4.01 -31.21
CA LYS A 11 24.11 2.67 -31.37
C LYS A 11 24.40 2.05 -29.99
N VAL A 12 23.52 1.14 -29.56
CA VAL A 12 23.75 0.32 -28.36
C VAL A 12 24.65 -0.86 -28.76
N HIS A 13 25.92 -0.83 -28.34
CA HIS A 13 26.81 -1.98 -28.44
C HIS A 13 26.63 -2.86 -27.20
N GLY A 14 26.26 -4.12 -27.42
CA GLY A 14 25.95 -5.12 -26.39
C GLY A 14 27.17 -5.76 -25.73
N GLU A 15 28.29 -5.05 -25.59
CA GLU A 15 29.46 -5.58 -24.88
C GLU A 15 29.60 -4.94 -23.49
N ARG A 16 29.60 -5.80 -22.47
CA ARG A 16 29.82 -5.44 -21.07
C ARG A 16 31.25 -4.89 -20.93
N PRO A 17 31.45 -3.61 -20.52
CA PRO A 17 32.80 -3.07 -20.39
C PRO A 17 33.54 -3.77 -19.24
N LYS A 18 34.61 -4.49 -19.55
CA LYS A 18 35.60 -4.94 -18.57
C LYS A 18 36.48 -3.75 -18.18
N GLY A 19 36.04 -2.98 -17.19
CA GLY A 19 36.79 -1.87 -16.63
C GLY A 19 36.07 -1.28 -15.43
N ASN A 20 36.84 -0.88 -14.42
CA ASN A 20 36.36 -0.39 -13.13
C ASN A 20 35.13 0.53 -13.27
N LEU A 21 34.04 0.14 -12.63
CA LEU A 21 32.84 0.97 -12.43
C LEU A 21 33.29 2.30 -11.85
N LYS A 22 33.28 3.36 -12.67
CA LYS A 22 33.35 4.72 -12.15
C LYS A 22 32.16 4.86 -11.19
N PRO A 23 32.36 5.39 -9.97
CA PRO A 23 31.24 5.66 -9.08
C PRO A 23 30.23 6.49 -9.86
N LEU A 24 28.98 6.03 -9.92
CA LEU A 24 27.89 6.85 -10.42
C LEU A 24 27.98 8.17 -9.66
N LYS A 25 28.33 9.25 -10.36
CA LYS A 25 28.25 10.58 -9.79
C LYS A 25 26.78 10.74 -9.40
N THR A 26 26.51 10.72 -8.11
CA THR A 26 25.26 11.23 -7.56
C THR A 26 25.18 12.67 -8.02
N ILE A 27 24.46 12.90 -9.12
CA ILE A 27 24.01 14.23 -9.46
C ILE A 27 23.17 14.61 -8.25
N LYS A 28 23.64 15.57 -7.44
CA LYS A 28 22.79 16.29 -6.51
C LYS A 28 21.75 16.98 -7.39
N LEU A 29 20.69 16.26 -7.71
CA LEU A 29 19.48 16.86 -8.20
C LEU A 29 19.05 17.76 -7.06
N ASN A 30 19.09 19.08 -7.27
CA ASN A 30 18.42 20.01 -6.38
C ASN A 30 17.05 19.41 -6.08
N GLU A 31 16.68 19.30 -4.79
CA GLU A 31 15.41 18.76 -4.34
C GLU A 31 14.29 19.65 -4.90
N SER A 32 13.94 19.40 -6.17
CA SER A 32 12.75 19.92 -6.80
C SER A 32 11.61 19.36 -5.99
N LYS A 33 10.71 20.24 -5.55
CA LYS A 33 9.55 19.75 -4.82
C LYS A 33 8.78 18.84 -5.78
N ILE A 34 8.22 17.74 -5.27
CA ILE A 34 7.43 16.81 -6.09
C ILE A 34 6.30 17.56 -6.83
N GLU A 35 5.82 18.65 -6.23
CA GLU A 35 4.82 19.57 -6.78
C GLU A 35 5.29 20.33 -8.04
N ASP A 36 6.60 20.43 -8.28
CA ASP A 36 7.18 21.10 -9.45
C ASP A 36 7.21 20.19 -10.69
N ILE A 37 7.01 18.88 -10.52
CA ILE A 37 6.98 17.90 -11.60
C ILE A 37 5.73 18.16 -12.45
N PRO A 38 5.85 18.42 -13.78
CA PRO A 38 4.71 18.80 -14.61
C PRO A 38 3.50 17.87 -14.52
N VAL A 39 3.71 16.55 -14.55
CA VAL A 39 2.63 15.55 -14.43
C VAL A 39 1.96 15.55 -13.07
N VAL A 40 2.71 15.75 -11.98
CA VAL A 40 2.13 15.83 -10.63
C VAL A 40 1.29 17.09 -10.48
N ARG A 41 1.76 18.21 -11.04
CA ARG A 41 1.02 19.46 -11.03
C ARG A 41 -0.29 19.36 -11.82
N GLU A 42 -0.24 18.74 -13.01
CA GLU A 42 -1.41 18.53 -13.86
C GLU A 42 -2.44 17.59 -13.22
N PHE A 43 -1.98 16.51 -12.58
CA PHE A 43 -2.84 15.48 -11.96
C PHE A 43 -2.76 15.51 -10.43
N SER A 44 -2.71 16.70 -9.82
CA SER A 44 -2.50 16.86 -8.37
C SER A 44 -3.54 16.12 -7.51
N TYR A 45 -4.77 15.99 -8.00
CA TYR A 45 -5.85 15.24 -7.35
C TYR A 45 -5.61 13.72 -7.30
N VAL A 46 -4.77 13.17 -8.19
CA VAL A 46 -4.36 11.75 -8.22
C VAL A 46 -3.24 11.48 -7.21
N PHE A 47 -2.46 12.51 -6.85
CA PHE A 47 -1.32 12.42 -5.95
C PHE A 47 -1.52 13.20 -4.64
N PRO A 48 -2.62 12.97 -3.89
CA PRO A 48 -2.82 13.65 -2.61
C PRO A 48 -1.80 13.17 -1.57
N LYS A 49 -1.44 14.04 -0.62
CA LYS A 49 -0.52 13.69 0.50
C LYS A 49 -1.14 12.69 1.48
N ASP A 50 -2.47 12.69 1.59
CA ASP A 50 -3.25 11.79 2.44
C ASP A 50 -4.60 11.49 1.76
N LEU A 51 -5.21 10.36 2.12
CA LEU A 51 -6.51 9.95 1.59
C LEU A 51 -7.63 10.66 2.37
N SER A 52 -8.46 11.42 1.66
CA SER A 52 -9.54 12.23 2.25
C SER A 52 -10.79 11.44 2.63
N GLY A 53 -10.88 10.16 2.24
CA GLY A 53 -11.97 9.28 2.59
C GLY A 53 -12.19 8.17 1.57
N LEU A 54 -13.35 7.52 1.63
CA LEU A 54 -13.72 6.45 0.71
C LEU A 54 -13.74 6.95 -0.75
N PRO A 55 -13.33 6.12 -1.72
CA PRO A 55 -13.49 6.45 -3.12
C PRO A 55 -14.98 6.55 -3.50
N PRO A 56 -15.31 7.14 -4.66
CA PRO A 56 -16.64 7.07 -5.22
C PRO A 56 -17.14 5.62 -5.32
N SER A 57 -18.45 5.43 -5.22
CA SER A 57 -19.06 4.11 -5.41
C SER A 57 -18.74 3.57 -6.80
N HIS A 58 -18.26 2.33 -6.87
CA HIS A 58 -18.04 1.61 -8.12
C HIS A 58 -19.12 0.54 -8.33
N GLU A 59 -19.33 0.11 -9.57
CA GLU A 59 -20.26 -0.99 -9.91
C GLU A 59 -19.82 -2.33 -9.32
N ILE A 60 -18.52 -2.49 -9.07
CA ILE A 60 -17.92 -3.71 -8.52
C ILE A 60 -17.64 -3.49 -7.04
N GLU A 61 -18.30 -4.28 -6.19
CA GLU A 61 -18.03 -4.34 -4.76
C GLU A 61 -17.06 -5.46 -4.43
N PHE A 62 -16.14 -5.19 -3.49
CA PHE A 62 -15.27 -6.22 -2.96
C PHE A 62 -16.02 -7.10 -1.95
N ARG A 63 -16.22 -8.38 -2.29
CA ARG A 63 -16.84 -9.36 -1.41
C ARG A 63 -15.79 -10.28 -0.80
N ILE A 64 -16.01 -10.64 0.47
CA ILE A 64 -15.21 -11.64 1.18
C ILE A 64 -16.06 -12.90 1.29
N ASP A 65 -15.86 -13.82 0.36
CA ASP A 65 -16.58 -15.09 0.36
C ASP A 65 -15.99 -16.03 1.44
N LEU A 66 -16.87 -16.68 2.19
CA LEU A 66 -16.52 -17.64 3.22
C LEU A 66 -16.78 -19.07 2.74
N ILE A 67 -16.03 -20.03 3.29
CA ILE A 67 -16.30 -21.45 3.09
C ILE A 67 -17.73 -21.80 3.56
N HIS A 68 -18.34 -22.81 2.93
CA HIS A 68 -19.68 -23.24 3.30
C HIS A 68 -19.72 -23.67 4.78
N GLY A 69 -20.73 -23.18 5.51
CA GLY A 69 -20.90 -23.48 6.94
C GLY A 69 -19.95 -22.74 7.88
N ALA A 70 -19.25 -21.69 7.43
CA ALA A 70 -18.41 -20.87 8.30
C ALA A 70 -19.23 -20.25 9.44
N ILE A 71 -18.74 -20.41 10.67
CA ILE A 71 -19.34 -19.84 11.89
C ILE A 71 -18.54 -18.59 12.26
N PRO A 72 -19.19 -17.51 12.75
CA PRO A 72 -18.49 -16.32 13.21
C PRO A 72 -17.43 -16.60 14.27
N VAL A 73 -16.26 -15.98 14.09
CA VAL A 73 -15.16 -16.02 15.05
C VAL A 73 -15.06 -14.67 15.75
N ALA A 74 -15.17 -14.69 17.08
CA ALA A 74 -14.95 -13.52 17.94
C ALA A 74 -13.83 -13.81 18.93
N LYS A 75 -12.67 -13.21 18.72
CA LYS A 75 -11.53 -13.25 19.64
C LYS A 75 -11.51 -12.01 20.53
N SER A 76 -11.24 -12.22 21.82
CA SER A 76 -11.08 -11.12 22.78
C SER A 76 -9.91 -10.21 22.39
N PRO A 77 -10.02 -8.88 22.58
CA PRO A 77 -8.91 -7.97 22.41
C PRO A 77 -7.72 -8.32 23.31
N TYR A 78 -6.50 -8.08 22.83
CA TYR A 78 -5.31 -8.24 23.66
C TYR A 78 -5.20 -7.14 24.71
N CYS A 79 -4.60 -7.44 25.86
CA CYS A 79 -4.26 -6.44 26.86
C CYS A 79 -3.26 -5.44 26.26
N LEU A 80 -3.57 -4.15 26.35
CA LEU A 80 -2.74 -3.06 25.87
C LEU A 80 -2.22 -2.22 27.05
N ALA A 81 -0.96 -1.78 26.95
CA ALA A 81 -0.43 -0.76 27.84
C ALA A 81 -1.18 0.58 27.62
N PRO A 82 -1.25 1.47 28.63
CA PRO A 82 -1.99 2.73 28.52
C PRO A 82 -1.63 3.57 27.29
N THR A 83 -0.34 3.65 26.94
CA THR A 83 0.14 4.37 25.76
C THR A 83 -0.38 3.79 24.45
N LYS A 84 -0.45 2.46 24.33
CA LYS A 84 -1.03 1.78 23.15
C LYS A 84 -2.55 1.93 23.10
N MET A 85 -3.21 1.99 24.26
CA MET A 85 -4.66 2.19 24.33
C MET A 85 -5.04 3.60 23.88
N GLN A 86 -4.27 4.62 24.26
CA GLN A 86 -4.43 5.98 23.76
C GLN A 86 -4.23 6.04 22.23
N GLU A 87 -3.17 5.39 21.74
CA GLU A 87 -2.89 5.33 20.30
C GLU A 87 -3.98 4.61 19.50
N LEU A 88 -4.56 3.55 20.07
CA LEU A 88 -5.72 2.86 19.50
C LEU A 88 -6.89 3.81 19.33
N GLY A 89 -7.20 4.61 20.35
CA GLY A 89 -8.26 5.62 20.28
C GLY A 89 -8.01 6.65 19.18
N ASN A 90 -6.78 7.15 19.06
CA ASN A 90 -6.39 8.12 18.04
C ASN A 90 -6.59 7.58 16.62
N GLN A 91 -6.05 6.39 16.32
CA GLN A 91 -6.17 5.79 14.98
C GLN A 91 -7.60 5.38 14.65
N LEU A 92 -8.37 4.86 15.62
CA LEU A 92 -9.80 4.55 15.40
C LEU A 92 -10.62 5.82 15.11
N LYS A 93 -10.31 6.93 15.77
CA LYS A 93 -10.97 8.21 15.49
C LYS A 93 -10.62 8.70 14.09
N GLU A 94 -9.34 8.72 13.73
CA GLU A 94 -8.90 9.14 12.39
C GLU A 94 -9.58 8.32 11.27
N LEU A 95 -9.66 6.99 11.43
CA LEU A 95 -10.31 6.12 10.44
C LEU A 95 -11.83 6.34 10.36
N GLN A 96 -12.48 6.69 11.47
CA GLN A 96 -13.90 7.05 11.49
C GLN A 96 -14.15 8.42 10.85
N ASP A 97 -13.31 9.41 11.15
CA ASP A 97 -13.39 10.75 10.58
C ASP A 97 -13.20 10.72 9.05
N LYS A 98 -12.36 9.78 8.55
CA LYS A 98 -12.18 9.48 7.11
C LYS A 98 -13.27 8.57 6.51
N CYS A 99 -14.25 8.14 7.30
CA CYS A 99 -15.31 7.19 6.90
C CYS A 99 -14.80 5.82 6.42
N PHE A 100 -13.55 5.42 6.73
CA PHE A 100 -13.01 4.11 6.37
C PHE A 100 -13.58 2.98 7.21
N ILE A 101 -13.98 3.28 8.45
CA ILE A 101 -14.61 2.33 9.35
C ILE A 101 -15.85 2.96 9.99
N ARG A 102 -16.72 2.12 10.54
CA ARG A 102 -17.86 2.54 11.35
C ARG A 102 -18.07 1.57 12.51
N PRO A 103 -18.73 1.99 13.60
CA PRO A 103 -19.21 1.08 14.62
C PRO A 103 -20.07 -0.03 14.00
N SER A 104 -19.96 -1.25 14.53
CA SER A 104 -20.74 -2.41 14.07
C SER A 104 -21.12 -3.31 15.24
N SER A 105 -22.23 -4.02 15.08
CA SER A 105 -22.70 -5.08 15.98
C SER A 105 -22.45 -6.47 15.38
N SER A 106 -21.27 -6.65 14.76
CA SER A 106 -20.90 -7.89 14.07
C SER A 106 -20.74 -9.05 15.06
N PRO A 107 -21.18 -10.27 14.72
CA PRO A 107 -20.82 -11.47 15.48
C PRO A 107 -19.34 -11.87 15.29
N TRP A 108 -18.63 -11.21 14.38
CA TRP A 108 -17.21 -11.40 14.12
C TRP A 108 -16.37 -10.39 14.89
N GLY A 109 -15.28 -10.84 15.48
CA GLY A 109 -14.33 -10.00 16.22
C GLY A 109 -12.90 -10.50 16.06
N ALA A 110 -12.00 -9.60 15.67
CA ALA A 110 -10.57 -9.85 15.57
C ALA A 110 -9.80 -8.85 16.45
N PRO A 111 -8.76 -9.30 17.18
CA PRO A 111 -8.03 -8.42 18.06
C PRO A 111 -7.10 -7.50 17.26
N VAL A 112 -6.79 -6.36 17.87
CA VAL A 112 -5.83 -5.39 17.33
C VAL A 112 -4.45 -5.65 17.91
N LEU A 113 -3.43 -5.51 17.06
CA LEU A 113 -2.01 -5.57 17.37
C LEU A 113 -1.33 -4.29 16.90
N PHE A 114 -0.23 -3.93 17.56
CA PHE A 114 0.59 -2.78 17.17
C PHE A 114 1.98 -3.23 16.72
N VAL A 115 2.39 -2.73 15.56
CA VAL A 115 3.74 -2.90 15.02
C VAL A 115 4.47 -1.56 15.06
N LYS A 116 5.73 -1.54 15.49
CA LYS A 116 6.55 -0.32 15.50
C LYS A 116 7.10 -0.07 14.08
N LYS A 117 6.85 1.11 13.53
CA LYS A 117 7.46 1.58 12.28
C LYS A 117 8.91 2.00 12.53
N LYS A 118 9.66 2.18 11.43
CA LYS A 118 11.06 2.65 11.47
C LYS A 118 11.23 4.01 12.15
N ASP A 119 10.25 4.89 11.98
CA ASP A 119 10.20 6.22 12.61
C ASP A 119 9.85 6.17 14.12
N GLY A 120 9.59 4.98 14.67
CA GLY A 120 9.22 4.77 16.05
C GLY A 120 7.73 4.86 16.37
N SER A 121 6.90 5.31 15.40
CA SER A 121 5.44 5.34 15.55
C SER A 121 4.83 3.94 15.54
N PHE A 122 3.59 3.82 16.02
CA PHE A 122 2.85 2.56 16.01
C PHE A 122 1.93 2.48 14.79
N ARG A 123 1.84 1.29 14.19
CA ARG A 123 0.85 0.96 13.15
C ARG A 123 -0.15 -0.02 13.75
N MET A 124 -1.42 0.37 13.76
CA MET A 124 -2.52 -0.53 14.10
C MET A 124 -2.64 -1.62 13.02
N CYS A 125 -2.75 -2.87 13.44
CA CYS A 125 -2.95 -4.03 12.58
C CYS A 125 -4.03 -4.92 13.18
N ILE A 126 -4.94 -5.45 12.36
CA ILE A 126 -6.00 -6.34 12.82
C ILE A 126 -5.56 -7.79 12.55
N GLU A 127 -5.66 -8.67 13.54
CA GLU A 127 -5.24 -10.07 13.42
C GLU A 127 -6.32 -10.91 12.72
N TYR A 128 -6.40 -10.81 11.39
CA TYR A 128 -7.37 -11.55 10.58
C TYR A 128 -7.05 -13.04 10.37
N ARG A 129 -6.12 -13.63 11.13
CA ARG A 129 -5.63 -15.01 10.86
C ARG A 129 -6.74 -16.06 10.88
N GLU A 130 -7.69 -16.00 11.81
CA GLU A 130 -8.81 -16.95 11.82
C GLU A 130 -9.80 -16.69 10.71
N LEU A 131 -10.13 -15.42 10.46
CA LEU A 131 -11.00 -15.05 9.35
C LEU A 131 -10.42 -15.56 8.02
N ASN A 132 -9.13 -15.32 7.77
CA ASN A 132 -8.43 -15.73 6.55
C ASN A 132 -8.37 -17.26 6.34
N LYS A 133 -8.55 -18.08 7.39
CA LYS A 133 -8.68 -19.54 7.22
C LYS A 133 -10.06 -19.94 6.70
N LEU A 134 -11.06 -19.12 7.00
CA LEU A 134 -12.45 -19.33 6.62
C LEU A 134 -12.82 -18.63 5.31
N THR A 135 -11.96 -17.76 4.77
CA THR A 135 -12.19 -17.11 3.48
C THR A 135 -11.82 -18.00 2.30
N ILE A 136 -12.65 -17.97 1.26
CA ILE A 136 -12.32 -18.55 -0.04
C ILE A 136 -11.23 -17.68 -0.67
N LYS A 137 -10.12 -18.30 -1.07
CA LYS A 137 -9.00 -17.58 -1.67
C LYS A 137 -9.35 -17.12 -3.08
N ASN A 138 -9.49 -15.81 -3.28
CA ASN A 138 -9.56 -15.20 -4.60
C ASN A 138 -8.17 -15.23 -5.27
N ARG A 139 -7.84 -16.32 -5.97
CA ARG A 139 -6.54 -16.51 -6.64
C ARG A 139 -6.55 -15.86 -8.01
N TYR A 140 -6.35 -14.54 -8.04
CA TYR A 140 -6.08 -13.84 -9.29
C TYR A 140 -4.66 -14.17 -9.79
N PRO A 141 -4.48 -14.59 -11.05
CA PRO A 141 -3.16 -14.88 -11.59
C PRO A 141 -2.38 -13.57 -11.75
N LEU A 142 -1.39 -13.37 -10.86
CA LEU A 142 -0.41 -12.30 -11.05
C LEU A 142 0.75 -12.86 -11.89
N PRO A 143 1.14 -12.19 -12.98
CA PRO A 143 2.28 -12.61 -13.79
C PRO A 143 3.55 -12.58 -12.96
N ARG A 144 4.56 -13.39 -13.34
CA ARG A 144 5.89 -13.22 -12.75
C ARG A 144 6.46 -11.89 -13.22
N ILE A 145 7.37 -11.36 -12.41
CA ILE A 145 8.01 -10.08 -12.75
C ILE A 145 8.78 -10.18 -14.07
N ASP A 146 9.44 -11.30 -14.33
CA ASP A 146 10.19 -11.53 -15.58
C ASP A 146 9.24 -11.54 -16.79
N ASP A 147 8.08 -12.20 -16.67
CA ASP A 147 7.06 -12.26 -17.73
C ASP A 147 6.41 -10.90 -18.05
N LEU A 148 6.55 -9.89 -17.18
CA LEU A 148 5.94 -8.57 -17.35
C LEU A 148 6.83 -7.60 -18.15
N PHE A 149 8.13 -7.88 -18.25
CA PHE A 149 9.13 -7.00 -18.86
C PHE A 149 9.61 -7.43 -20.25
N ASP A 150 9.15 -8.59 -20.75
CA ASP A 150 9.37 -9.09 -22.12
C ASP A 150 8.39 -8.46 -23.13
#